data_AF-A0ABD3RZH7-F1
#
_entry.id   AF-A0ABD3RZH7-F1
#
_cell.length_a   1.000
_cell.length_b   1.000
_cell.length_c   1.000
_cell.angle_alpha   90.00
_cell.angle_beta   90.00
_cell.angle_gamma   90.00
#
_symmetry.space_group_name_H-M   'P 1'
#
loop_
_entity.id
_entity.type
_entity.pdbx_description
1 polymer ?
#
loop_
_entity_poly.entity_id
_entity_poly.type
_entity_poly.pdbx_seq_one_letter_code
_entity_poly.pdbx_strand_id
1 'polypeptide(L)'
;MKQTCVVSSLATRGDPRFNKNYRGNPSLMIIHQNNDADCEELSDDGTVHDKAARKERTRKTVVIDVGKTFTENSLRWMPSHGLTTIDAVVLSHEHMDAIGGLDDLRGFQMLHTRNAKTGLPEQTPITVHLSETCLTALKTQFFYLFPKSTLQQGESVLPDGTRVHRHVSKLDFSVVQSFEPFIAAGLRMIPLPVKHGEDLIANGYAFSLDGRNNKKTNVVYLSDISRMPIETETYIMEKLPPTDVLVVDALSLDGLDHPTHYNLKQALAIVRKLKPRRTFLVGMSCDRFLPHDEMNKELKTLDVRIELAHDGLLVETQ
;
A
#
# COMPACT_ATOMS: atom_id res chain seq x y z
N MET A 1 38.10 -10.22 -9.16
CA MET A 1 37.04 -10.73 -8.27
C MET A 1 35.77 -9.96 -8.55
N LYS A 2 34.62 -10.62 -8.75
CA LYS A 2 33.34 -9.91 -8.88
C LYS A 2 33.00 -9.31 -7.51
N GLN A 3 33.08 -7.98 -7.37
CA GLN A 3 32.52 -7.31 -6.20
C GLN A 3 31.00 -7.47 -6.25
N THR A 4 30.46 -8.22 -5.31
CA THR A 4 29.02 -8.37 -5.10
C THR A 4 28.54 -7.27 -4.17
N CYS A 5 27.33 -6.76 -4.38
CA CYS A 5 26.72 -5.76 -3.50
C CYS A 5 26.65 -6.29 -2.06
N VAL A 6 27.12 -5.50 -1.09
CA VAL A 6 27.19 -5.92 0.32
C VAL A 6 25.80 -6.16 0.89
N VAL A 7 24.85 -5.25 0.64
CA VAL A 7 23.47 -5.38 1.12
C VAL A 7 22.82 -6.63 0.53
N SER A 8 22.95 -6.86 -0.79
CA SER A 8 22.43 -8.09 -1.41
C SER A 8 23.08 -9.35 -0.84
N SER A 9 24.39 -9.32 -0.57
CA SER A 9 25.10 -10.45 0.04
C SER A 9 24.69 -10.73 1.48
N LEU A 10 24.24 -9.70 2.20
CA LEU A 10 23.67 -9.85 3.54
C LEU A 10 22.23 -10.33 3.48
N ALA A 11 21.45 -9.91 2.49
CA ALA A 11 20.06 -10.31 2.29
C ALA A 11 19.88 -11.82 2.05
N THR A 12 20.92 -12.51 1.54
CA THR A 12 20.88 -13.97 1.32
C THR A 12 21.15 -14.80 2.59
N ARG A 13 21.44 -14.15 3.72
CA ARG A 13 21.84 -14.83 4.96
C ARG A 13 20.67 -14.90 5.95
N GLY A 14 20.61 -16.01 6.68
CA GLY A 14 19.62 -16.20 7.74
C GLY A 14 18.19 -16.30 7.23
N ASP A 15 17.25 -16.14 8.15
CA ASP A 15 15.82 -16.16 7.83
C ASP A 15 15.37 -14.76 7.36
N PRO A 16 14.77 -14.64 6.16
CA PRO A 16 14.23 -13.38 5.64
C PRO A 16 13.29 -12.64 6.62
N ARG A 17 12.59 -13.36 7.51
CA ARG A 17 11.71 -12.75 8.53
C ARG A 17 12.45 -11.89 9.56
N PHE A 18 13.75 -12.13 9.77
CA PHE A 18 14.55 -11.40 10.75
C PHE A 18 15.67 -10.58 10.10
N ASN A 19 15.78 -10.62 8.77
CA ASN A 19 16.84 -9.95 8.02
C ASN A 19 16.35 -8.65 7.40
N LYS A 20 16.65 -7.51 8.02
CA LYS A 20 16.25 -6.17 7.54
C LYS A 20 16.95 -5.70 6.24
N ASN A 21 17.92 -6.48 5.74
CA ASN A 21 18.50 -6.27 4.42
C ASN A 21 17.74 -7.04 3.33
N TYR A 22 16.89 -8.00 3.69
CA TYR A 22 15.91 -8.59 2.80
C TYR A 22 14.72 -7.62 2.69
N ARG A 23 14.46 -7.12 1.48
CA ARG A 23 13.51 -6.02 1.25
C ARG A 23 12.67 -6.29 0.00
N GLY A 24 11.35 -6.23 0.15
CA GLY A 24 10.41 -6.23 -0.98
C GLY A 24 10.23 -4.85 -1.60
N ASN A 25 9.27 -4.73 -2.53
CA ASN A 25 8.83 -3.44 -3.03
C ASN A 25 8.15 -2.63 -1.92
N PRO A 26 8.24 -1.29 -1.96
CA PRO A 26 7.47 -0.42 -1.08
C PRO A 26 5.98 -0.76 -1.15
N SER A 27 5.38 -0.99 0.02
CA SER A 27 3.96 -1.25 0.19
C SER A 27 3.62 -1.00 1.65
N LEU A 28 2.41 -0.51 1.93
CA LEU A 28 1.94 -0.26 3.29
C LEU A 28 0.59 -0.93 3.51
N MET A 29 0.55 -1.86 4.47
CA MET A 29 -0.70 -2.41 4.97
C MET A 29 -1.20 -1.58 6.15
N ILE A 30 -2.41 -1.05 6.01
CA ILE A 30 -3.09 -0.25 7.01
C ILE A 30 -4.20 -1.10 7.59
N ILE A 31 -4.22 -1.18 8.92
CA ILE A 31 -5.24 -1.94 9.63
C ILE A 31 -5.96 -1.00 10.58
N HIS A 32 -7.26 -0.85 10.38
CA HIS A 32 -8.07 0.09 11.15
C HIS A 32 -9.41 -0.54 11.55
N GLN A 33 -10.10 0.08 12.51
CA GLN A 33 -11.45 -0.35 12.90
C GLN A 33 -12.44 0.63 12.30
N ASN A 34 -13.44 0.12 11.59
CA ASN A 34 -14.54 0.98 11.20
C ASN A 34 -15.43 1.24 12.44
N ASN A 35 -15.50 2.50 12.86
CA ASN A 35 -16.35 2.94 13.97
C ASN A 35 -17.80 3.22 13.54
N ASP A 36 -18.16 2.96 12.28
CA ASP A 36 -19.56 2.94 11.81
C ASP A 36 -20.32 1.79 12.48
N ALA A 37 -20.64 1.98 13.76
CA ALA A 37 -21.56 1.18 14.54
C ALA A 37 -23.04 1.53 14.24
N ASP A 38 -23.30 2.40 13.25
CA ASP A 38 -24.64 2.85 12.87
C ASP A 38 -25.29 2.01 11.76
N CYS A 39 -24.57 1.04 11.19
CA CYS A 39 -25.21 -0.03 10.42
C CYS A 39 -25.57 -1.16 11.39
N GLU A 40 -26.72 -1.01 12.07
CA GLU A 40 -27.42 -2.14 12.67
C GLU A 40 -27.78 -3.14 11.56
N GLU A 41 -26.89 -4.09 11.26
CA GLU A 41 -27.35 -5.35 10.68
C GLU A 41 -28.11 -6.09 11.79
N LEU A 42 -29.42 -5.91 11.80
CA LEU A 42 -30.35 -6.76 12.53
C LEU A 42 -30.09 -8.20 12.09
N SER A 43 -29.59 -9.04 12.99
CA SER A 43 -29.66 -10.49 12.77
C SER A 43 -31.13 -10.91 12.91
N ASP A 44 -31.64 -11.63 11.90
CA ASP A 44 -33.02 -12.15 11.85
C ASP A 44 -33.32 -13.18 12.96
N ASP A 45 -32.34 -13.53 13.81
CA ASP A 45 -32.45 -14.57 14.84
C ASP A 45 -32.25 -14.10 16.29
N GLY A 46 -31.99 -12.81 16.52
CA GLY A 46 -31.87 -12.25 17.87
C GLY A 46 -30.74 -12.83 18.73
N THR A 47 -29.77 -13.55 18.16
CA THR A 47 -28.65 -14.11 18.95
C THR A 47 -27.48 -13.14 19.09
N VAL A 48 -27.02 -12.95 20.33
CA VAL A 48 -25.85 -12.13 20.65
C VAL A 48 -24.59 -12.92 20.29
N HIS A 49 -24.01 -12.65 19.12
CA HIS A 49 -22.71 -13.22 18.77
C HIS A 49 -21.58 -12.69 19.67
N ASP A 50 -20.62 -13.57 19.92
CA ASP A 50 -19.41 -13.35 20.71
C ASP A 50 -18.69 -12.03 20.34
N LYS A 51 -18.35 -11.22 21.35
CA LYS A 51 -17.71 -9.90 21.17
C LYS A 51 -16.38 -10.00 20.42
N ALA A 52 -15.66 -11.12 20.53
CA ALA A 52 -14.42 -11.36 19.78
C ALA A 52 -14.68 -11.50 18.27
N ALA A 53 -15.69 -12.29 17.88
CA ALA A 53 -16.11 -12.46 16.48
C ALA A 53 -16.66 -11.16 15.88
N ARG A 54 -17.35 -10.33 16.68
CA ARG A 54 -17.81 -8.99 16.27
C ARG A 54 -16.65 -8.01 16.06
N LYS A 55 -15.63 -8.03 16.93
CA LYS A 55 -14.43 -7.19 16.83
C LYS A 55 -13.56 -7.54 15.62
N GLU A 56 -13.49 -8.83 15.27
CA GLU A 56 -12.80 -9.33 14.08
C GLU A 56 -13.52 -8.92 12.78
N ARG A 57 -14.85 -8.88 12.78
CA ARG A 57 -15.68 -8.38 11.66
C ARG A 57 -15.58 -6.86 11.41
N THR A 58 -15.15 -6.06 12.40
CA THR A 58 -14.99 -4.60 12.28
C THR A 58 -13.62 -4.13 11.80
N ARG A 59 -12.62 -5.04 11.77
CA ARG A 59 -11.26 -4.72 11.36
C ARG A 59 -11.19 -4.71 9.84
N LYS A 60 -10.70 -3.60 9.28
CA LYS A 60 -10.56 -3.39 7.86
C LYS A 60 -9.10 -3.29 7.47
N THR A 61 -8.75 -3.93 6.36
CA THR A 61 -7.39 -3.96 5.82
C THR A 61 -7.36 -3.20 4.50
N VAL A 62 -6.61 -2.10 4.46
CA VAL A 62 -6.33 -1.33 3.25
C VAL A 62 -4.86 -1.50 2.90
N VAL A 63 -4.53 -1.76 1.64
CA VAL A 63 -3.13 -1.88 1.20
C VAL A 63 -2.81 -0.77 0.20
N ILE A 64 -1.75 -0.01 0.46
CA ILE A 64 -1.15 0.88 -0.53
C ILE A 64 -0.11 0.07 -1.31
N ASP A 65 -0.31 -0.02 -2.61
CA ASP A 65 0.50 -0.76 -3.59
C ASP A 65 0.59 -2.27 -3.37
N VAL A 66 0.43 -3.01 -4.46
CA VAL A 66 0.51 -4.48 -4.54
C VAL A 66 1.53 -4.88 -5.61
N GLY A 67 2.81 -4.60 -5.32
CA GLY A 67 3.93 -4.89 -6.22
C GLY A 67 4.22 -6.37 -6.47
N LYS A 68 5.26 -6.64 -7.26
CA LYS A 68 5.72 -8.02 -7.56
C LYS A 68 6.11 -8.86 -6.33
N THR A 69 6.44 -8.24 -5.19
CA THR A 69 6.73 -8.95 -3.92
C THR A 69 5.51 -9.03 -2.98
N PHE A 70 4.34 -8.56 -3.41
CA PHE A 70 3.12 -8.50 -2.59
C PHE A 70 2.75 -9.85 -1.99
N THR A 71 2.72 -10.92 -2.80
CA THR A 71 2.27 -12.25 -2.37
C THR A 71 3.18 -12.81 -1.28
N GLU A 72 4.49 -12.72 -1.47
CA GLU A 72 5.48 -13.16 -0.49
C GLU A 72 5.33 -12.39 0.83
N ASN A 73 5.25 -11.06 0.76
CA ASN A 73 5.14 -10.20 1.93
C ASN A 73 3.82 -10.42 2.68
N SER A 74 2.72 -10.58 1.96
CA SER A 74 1.41 -10.82 2.54
C SER A 74 1.35 -12.18 3.24
N LEU A 75 1.83 -13.25 2.59
CA LEU A 75 1.91 -14.58 3.21
C LEU A 75 2.85 -14.61 4.42
N ARG A 76 3.90 -13.78 4.43
CA ARG A 76 4.85 -13.67 5.55
C ARG A 76 4.27 -12.94 6.76
N TRP A 77 3.59 -11.81 6.54
CA TRP A 77 3.26 -10.87 7.62
C TRP A 77 1.78 -10.84 8.01
N MET A 78 0.84 -11.10 7.09
CA MET A 78 -0.59 -11.11 7.44
C MET A 78 -0.95 -12.15 8.51
N PRO A 79 -0.41 -13.41 8.47
CA PRO A 79 -0.74 -14.41 9.48
C PRO A 79 -0.33 -14.02 10.89
N SER A 80 0.79 -13.32 11.08
CA SER A 80 1.21 -12.86 12.41
C SER A 80 0.28 -11.79 13.00
N HIS A 81 -0.59 -11.20 12.18
CA HIS A 81 -1.61 -10.24 12.58
C HIS A 81 -3.04 -10.80 12.56
N GLY A 82 -3.21 -12.11 12.31
CA GLY A 82 -4.52 -12.75 12.19
C GLY A 82 -5.31 -12.30 10.97
N LEU A 83 -4.64 -11.78 9.93
CA LEU A 83 -5.29 -11.29 8.72
C LEU A 83 -5.29 -12.36 7.64
N THR A 84 -6.40 -12.50 6.94
CA THR A 84 -6.56 -13.43 5.81
C THR A 84 -7.07 -12.73 4.55
N THR A 85 -7.57 -11.50 4.67
CA THR A 85 -8.23 -10.79 3.58
C THR A 85 -7.83 -9.32 3.51
N ILE A 86 -8.03 -8.74 2.32
CA ILE A 86 -7.85 -7.33 2.01
C ILE A 86 -9.20 -6.76 1.60
N ASP A 87 -9.59 -5.63 2.21
CA ASP A 87 -10.88 -4.99 1.94
C ASP A 87 -10.78 -3.94 0.82
N ALA A 88 -9.65 -3.25 0.71
CA ALA A 88 -9.40 -2.28 -0.36
C ALA A 88 -7.92 -2.18 -0.71
N VAL A 89 -7.65 -1.81 -1.96
CA VAL A 89 -6.31 -1.49 -2.47
C VAL A 89 -6.29 -0.06 -2.94
N VAL A 90 -5.19 0.63 -2.70
CA VAL A 90 -4.92 1.98 -3.18
C VAL A 90 -3.60 1.96 -3.94
N LEU A 91 -3.60 2.43 -5.19
CA LEU A 91 -2.39 2.40 -6.03
C LEU A 91 -1.77 3.79 -6.15
N SER A 92 -0.45 3.88 -5.97
CA SER A 92 0.30 5.12 -6.17
C SER A 92 0.50 5.43 -7.65
N HIS A 93 0.88 4.44 -8.46
CA HIS A 93 1.19 4.59 -9.89
C HIS A 93 1.17 3.24 -10.64
N GLU A 94 1.46 3.24 -11.94
CA GLU A 94 1.26 2.13 -12.88
C GLU A 94 2.49 1.23 -13.13
N HIS A 95 3.57 1.33 -12.35
CA HIS A 95 4.72 0.43 -12.50
C HIS A 95 4.52 -0.90 -11.77
N MET A 96 5.21 -1.95 -12.25
CA MET A 96 5.04 -3.33 -11.79
C MET A 96 5.45 -3.57 -10.32
N ASP A 97 6.29 -2.72 -9.76
CA ASP A 97 6.62 -2.68 -8.34
C ASP A 97 5.50 -2.08 -7.48
N ALA A 98 4.52 -1.40 -8.07
CA ALA A 98 3.28 -0.98 -7.41
C ALA A 98 2.07 -1.86 -7.74
N ILE A 99 2.03 -2.50 -8.93
CA ILE A 99 0.81 -3.19 -9.42
C ILE A 99 0.99 -4.68 -9.74
N GLY A 100 2.22 -5.21 -9.69
CA GLY A 100 2.56 -6.53 -10.24
C GLY A 100 1.86 -7.72 -9.56
N GLY A 101 1.34 -7.54 -8.36
CA GLY A 101 0.58 -8.52 -7.57
C GLY A 101 -0.94 -8.42 -7.71
N LEU A 102 -1.47 -7.58 -8.61
CA LEU A 102 -2.92 -7.38 -8.76
C LEU A 102 -3.70 -8.68 -8.99
N ASP A 103 -3.19 -9.60 -9.82
CA ASP A 103 -3.89 -10.87 -10.06
C ASP A 103 -3.80 -11.83 -8.86
N ASP A 104 -2.79 -11.70 -8.00
CA ASP A 104 -2.63 -12.52 -6.80
C ASP A 104 -3.58 -12.14 -5.66
N LEU A 105 -4.26 -10.99 -5.76
CA LEU A 105 -5.32 -10.59 -4.83
C LEU A 105 -6.44 -11.63 -4.70
N ARG A 106 -6.64 -12.50 -5.71
CA ARG A 106 -7.58 -13.63 -5.70
C ARG A 106 -7.45 -14.51 -4.46
N GLY A 107 -6.24 -14.62 -3.90
CA GLY A 107 -5.95 -15.38 -2.66
C GLY A 107 -6.29 -14.64 -1.36
N PHE A 108 -6.63 -13.36 -1.45
CA PHE A 108 -6.90 -12.46 -0.32
C PHE A 108 -8.31 -11.86 -0.37
N GLN A 109 -9.18 -12.35 -1.25
CA GLN A 109 -10.57 -11.89 -1.34
C GLN A 109 -11.44 -12.55 -0.27
N MET A 110 -12.39 -11.77 0.25
CA MET A 110 -13.50 -12.33 1.02
C MET A 110 -14.30 -13.27 0.13
N LEU A 111 -14.86 -14.33 0.73
CA LEU A 111 -15.75 -15.26 0.05
C LEU A 111 -17.16 -15.11 0.63
N HIS A 112 -18.16 -14.84 -0.23
CA HIS A 112 -19.57 -14.88 0.13
C HIS A 112 -20.14 -16.31 0.08
N THR A 113 -21.39 -16.48 0.55
CA THR A 113 -22.14 -17.74 0.46
C THR A 113 -22.19 -18.28 -0.98
N ARG A 114 -22.24 -19.62 -1.04
CA ARG A 114 -22.14 -20.44 -2.24
C ARG A 114 -22.94 -19.87 -3.42
N ASN A 115 -22.28 -19.73 -4.56
CA ASN A 115 -22.89 -19.40 -5.83
C ASN A 115 -24.09 -20.32 -6.09
N ALA A 116 -25.26 -19.74 -6.38
CA ALA A 116 -26.52 -20.49 -6.49
C ALA A 116 -26.52 -21.55 -7.61
N LYS A 117 -25.63 -21.42 -8.61
CA LYS A 117 -25.53 -22.37 -9.74
C LYS A 117 -24.50 -23.46 -9.52
N THR A 118 -23.33 -23.12 -8.97
CA THR A 118 -22.21 -24.07 -8.83
C THR A 118 -22.07 -24.64 -7.43
N GLY A 119 -22.70 -24.01 -6.43
CA GLY A 119 -22.53 -24.35 -5.03
C GLY A 119 -21.14 -24.03 -4.49
N LEU A 120 -20.26 -23.34 -5.23
CA LEU A 120 -18.90 -22.99 -4.78
C LEU A 120 -18.88 -21.60 -4.12
N PRO A 121 -17.96 -21.31 -3.18
CA PRO A 121 -17.78 -19.97 -2.64
C PRO A 121 -17.49 -18.94 -3.75
N GLU A 122 -18.09 -17.75 -3.65
CA GLU A 122 -17.93 -16.67 -4.63
C GLU A 122 -17.08 -15.54 -4.06
N GLN A 123 -16.13 -15.03 -4.84
CA GLN A 123 -15.23 -13.96 -4.44
C GLN A 123 -15.96 -12.61 -4.36
N THR A 124 -15.86 -11.92 -3.23
CA THR A 124 -16.25 -10.51 -3.10
C THR A 124 -15.21 -9.65 -3.83
N PRO A 125 -15.61 -8.78 -4.78
CA PRO A 125 -14.68 -7.89 -5.44
C PRO A 125 -13.92 -6.99 -4.45
N ILE A 126 -12.62 -6.81 -4.66
CA ILE A 126 -11.82 -5.82 -3.93
C ILE A 126 -11.88 -4.50 -4.70
N THR A 127 -12.23 -3.40 -4.02
CA THR A 127 -12.16 -2.07 -4.63
C THR A 127 -10.72 -1.58 -4.69
N VAL A 128 -10.26 -1.23 -5.88
CA VAL A 128 -8.96 -0.65 -6.18
C VAL A 128 -9.16 0.84 -6.48
N HIS A 129 -8.56 1.69 -5.65
CA HIS A 129 -8.56 3.14 -5.81
C HIS A 129 -7.28 3.60 -6.52
N LEU A 130 -7.42 4.37 -7.59
CA LEU A 130 -6.30 4.74 -8.46
C LEU A 130 -6.61 5.99 -9.31
N SER A 131 -5.59 6.59 -9.91
CA SER A 131 -5.78 7.69 -10.87
C SER A 131 -6.33 7.20 -12.22
N GLU A 132 -6.89 8.12 -13.02
CA GLU A 132 -7.35 7.81 -14.39
C GLU A 132 -6.20 7.31 -15.29
N THR A 133 -5.02 7.91 -15.16
CA THR A 133 -3.81 7.49 -15.89
C THR A 133 -3.43 6.05 -15.54
N CYS A 134 -3.42 5.74 -14.24
CA CYS A 134 -3.11 4.38 -13.77
C CYS A 134 -4.18 3.40 -14.28
N LEU A 135 -5.47 3.73 -14.20
CA LEU A 135 -6.55 2.88 -14.72
C LEU A 135 -6.40 2.60 -16.22
N THR A 136 -6.00 3.60 -16.99
CA THR A 136 -5.74 3.46 -18.43
C THR A 136 -4.61 2.47 -18.69
N ALA A 137 -3.49 2.58 -17.96
CA ALA A 137 -2.38 1.65 -18.07
C ALA A 137 -2.75 0.23 -17.65
N LEU A 138 -3.53 0.07 -16.57
CA LEU A 138 -4.00 -1.23 -16.08
C LEU A 138 -4.87 -1.95 -17.10
N LYS A 139 -5.76 -1.24 -17.81
CA LYS A 139 -6.60 -1.83 -18.88
C LYS A 139 -5.77 -2.48 -19.97
N THR A 140 -4.56 -1.97 -20.24
CA THR A 140 -3.63 -2.55 -21.20
C THR A 140 -2.84 -3.71 -20.59
N GLN A 141 -2.23 -3.51 -19.42
CA GLN A 141 -1.33 -4.48 -18.78
C GLN A 141 -2.07 -5.72 -18.23
N PHE A 142 -3.25 -5.51 -17.67
CA PHE A 142 -4.09 -6.53 -17.03
C PHE A 142 -5.44 -6.68 -17.74
N PHE A 143 -5.45 -6.62 -19.08
CA PHE A 143 -6.67 -6.65 -19.91
C PHE A 143 -7.65 -7.79 -19.57
N TYR A 144 -7.18 -8.89 -18.96
CA TYR A 144 -7.98 -10.04 -18.55
C TYR A 144 -8.70 -9.87 -17.19
N LEU A 145 -8.28 -8.91 -16.36
CA LEU A 145 -8.93 -8.52 -15.11
C LEU A 145 -10.12 -7.57 -15.34
N PHE A 146 -10.30 -7.06 -16.56
CA PHE A 146 -11.43 -6.20 -16.92
C PHE A 146 -12.54 -7.01 -17.60
N PRO A 147 -13.82 -6.66 -17.35
CA PRO A 147 -14.92 -7.29 -18.06
C PRO A 147 -14.85 -6.94 -19.55
N LYS A 148 -15.09 -7.93 -20.42
CA LYS A 148 -15.28 -7.67 -21.86
C LYS A 148 -16.74 -7.29 -22.09
N SER A 149 -17.06 -6.54 -23.14
CA SER A 149 -18.36 -5.87 -23.34
C SER A 149 -19.63 -6.66 -22.98
N THR A 150 -19.65 -7.98 -23.17
CA THR A 150 -20.78 -8.87 -22.86
C THR A 150 -20.46 -9.96 -21.83
N LEU A 151 -19.31 -9.88 -21.15
CA LEU A 151 -18.73 -10.94 -20.31
C LEU A 151 -18.28 -10.40 -18.94
N GLN A 152 -18.25 -11.27 -17.95
CA GLN A 152 -17.69 -10.94 -16.64
C GLN A 152 -16.15 -10.94 -16.65
N GLN A 153 -15.53 -10.43 -15.59
CA GLN A 153 -14.07 -10.47 -15.41
C GLN A 153 -13.56 -11.92 -15.44
N GLY A 154 -12.48 -12.16 -16.20
CA GLY A 154 -11.90 -13.49 -16.40
C GLY A 154 -12.60 -14.36 -17.46
N GLU A 155 -13.72 -13.91 -18.05
CA GLU A 155 -14.43 -14.66 -19.07
C GLU A 155 -13.87 -14.44 -20.49
N SER A 156 -13.93 -15.48 -21.32
CA SER A 156 -13.71 -15.40 -22.77
C SER A 156 -14.62 -16.36 -23.53
N VAL A 157 -14.83 -16.07 -24.81
CA VAL A 157 -15.48 -16.98 -25.76
C VAL A 157 -14.43 -17.58 -26.69
N LEU A 158 -14.40 -18.91 -26.79
CA LEU A 158 -13.55 -19.66 -27.73
C LEU A 158 -14.10 -19.55 -29.17
N PRO A 159 -13.30 -19.87 -30.21
CA PRO A 159 -13.77 -19.79 -31.61
C PRO A 159 -15.03 -20.59 -31.92
N ASP A 160 -15.31 -21.65 -31.16
CA ASP A 160 -16.50 -22.51 -31.26
C ASP A 160 -17.73 -21.97 -30.51
N GLY A 161 -17.62 -20.80 -29.87
CA GLY A 161 -18.69 -20.20 -29.06
C GLY A 161 -18.70 -20.63 -27.59
N THR A 162 -17.81 -21.52 -27.16
CA THR A 162 -17.73 -21.98 -25.77
C THR A 162 -17.29 -20.86 -24.82
N ARG A 163 -18.05 -20.62 -23.76
CA ARG A 163 -17.67 -19.68 -22.68
C ARG A 163 -16.69 -20.35 -21.71
N VAL A 164 -15.59 -19.66 -21.42
CA VAL A 164 -14.55 -20.08 -20.49
C VAL A 164 -14.46 -19.05 -19.38
N HIS A 165 -14.51 -19.51 -18.13
CA HIS A 165 -14.32 -18.69 -16.94
C HIS A 165 -12.93 -18.98 -16.37
N ARG A 166 -12.07 -17.97 -16.31
CA ARG A 166 -10.76 -18.07 -15.65
C ARG A 166 -10.88 -17.68 -14.18
N HIS A 167 -10.08 -18.34 -13.36
CA HIS A 167 -9.95 -18.01 -11.95
C HIS A 167 -8.91 -16.88 -11.81
N VAL A 168 -9.41 -15.64 -11.79
CA VAL A 168 -8.64 -14.40 -11.70
C VAL A 168 -9.15 -13.57 -10.54
N SER A 169 -8.39 -12.54 -10.13
CA SER A 169 -8.89 -11.57 -9.15
C SER A 169 -10.19 -10.90 -9.63
N LYS A 170 -11.16 -10.74 -8.73
CA LYS A 170 -12.36 -9.91 -8.95
C LYS A 170 -12.10 -8.53 -8.35
N LEU A 171 -12.06 -7.50 -9.19
CA LEU A 171 -11.66 -6.16 -8.79
C LEU A 171 -12.70 -5.13 -9.27
N ASP A 172 -13.08 -4.21 -8.40
CA ASP A 172 -13.80 -3.01 -8.80
C ASP A 172 -12.82 -1.83 -8.81
N PHE A 173 -12.98 -0.89 -9.74
CA PHE A 173 -12.06 0.23 -9.89
C PHE A 173 -12.76 1.55 -9.55
N SER A 174 -12.13 2.35 -8.70
CA SER A 174 -12.61 3.65 -8.27
C SER A 174 -11.56 4.71 -8.59
N VAL A 175 -11.89 5.61 -9.52
CA VAL A 175 -10.99 6.70 -9.91
C VAL A 175 -10.98 7.77 -8.82
N VAL A 176 -9.80 8.10 -8.32
CA VAL A 176 -9.58 9.17 -7.33
C VAL A 176 -9.00 10.42 -7.99
N GLN A 177 -9.37 11.59 -7.47
CA GLN A 177 -8.89 12.87 -7.95
C GLN A 177 -7.89 13.48 -6.96
N SER A 178 -6.89 14.18 -7.48
CA SER A 178 -5.86 14.85 -6.67
C SER A 178 -6.50 15.77 -5.63
N PHE A 179 -6.04 15.68 -4.38
CA PHE A 179 -6.51 16.47 -3.23
C PHE A 179 -7.98 16.28 -2.82
N GLU A 180 -8.75 15.49 -3.56
CA GLU A 180 -10.13 15.17 -3.22
C GLU A 180 -10.18 13.92 -2.33
N PRO A 181 -10.84 14.00 -1.17
CA PRO A 181 -10.92 12.87 -0.25
C PRO A 181 -11.77 11.74 -0.82
N PHE A 182 -11.36 10.51 -0.55
CA PHE A 182 -12.11 9.30 -0.87
C PHE A 182 -12.11 8.35 0.33
N ILE A 183 -12.99 7.34 0.29
CA ILE A 183 -13.10 6.32 1.34
C ILE A 183 -12.64 4.97 0.77
N ALA A 184 -11.62 4.38 1.38
CA ALA A 184 -11.14 3.02 1.10
C ALA A 184 -11.47 2.11 2.29
N ALA A 185 -12.45 1.22 2.13
CA ALA A 185 -12.92 0.33 3.22
C ALA A 185 -13.13 1.05 4.57
N GLY A 186 -13.82 2.20 4.56
CA GLY A 186 -14.08 3.04 5.73
C GLY A 186 -12.96 4.01 6.11
N LEU A 187 -11.75 3.88 5.55
CA LEU A 187 -10.65 4.80 5.80
C LEU A 187 -10.73 6.02 4.87
N ARG A 188 -10.85 7.21 5.44
CA ARG A 188 -10.76 8.46 4.67
C ARG A 188 -9.30 8.76 4.30
N MET A 189 -9.04 8.84 3.00
CA MET A 189 -7.72 9.10 2.43
C MET A 189 -7.76 10.28 1.46
N ILE A 190 -6.63 10.95 1.27
CA ILE A 190 -6.47 12.06 0.33
C ILE A 190 -5.28 11.76 -0.59
N PRO A 191 -5.46 11.71 -1.93
CA PRO A 191 -4.36 11.58 -2.88
C PRO A 191 -3.52 12.86 -2.92
N LEU A 192 -2.21 12.70 -2.89
CA LEU A 192 -1.21 13.76 -2.94
C LEU A 192 -0.38 13.59 -4.21
N PRO A 193 -0.66 14.32 -5.31
CA PRO A 193 0.08 14.16 -6.55
C PRO A 193 1.55 14.56 -6.39
N VAL A 194 2.46 13.70 -6.82
CA VAL A 194 3.91 13.89 -6.76
C VAL A 194 4.53 13.50 -8.09
N LYS A 195 5.72 14.03 -8.40
CA LYS A 195 6.46 13.67 -9.61
C LYS A 195 7.28 12.41 -9.35
N HIS A 196 7.15 11.42 -10.23
CA HIS A 196 7.99 10.23 -10.28
C HIS A 196 8.78 10.24 -11.60
N GLY A 197 9.77 11.12 -11.69
CA GLY A 197 10.27 11.59 -12.98
C GLY A 197 9.48 12.79 -13.50
N GLU A 198 9.90 13.37 -14.61
CA GLU A 198 9.20 14.53 -15.20
C GLU A 198 7.92 14.12 -15.94
N ASP A 199 7.91 12.89 -16.45
CA ASP A 199 6.91 12.29 -17.33
C ASP A 199 5.75 11.62 -16.59
N LEU A 200 5.90 11.31 -15.30
CA LEU A 200 4.90 10.58 -14.53
C LEU A 200 4.50 11.33 -13.25
N ILE A 201 3.19 11.33 -12.98
CA ILE A 201 2.59 11.77 -11.72
C ILE A 201 2.15 10.53 -10.95
N ALA A 202 2.85 10.24 -9.85
CA ALA A 202 2.41 9.26 -8.87
C ALA A 202 1.56 9.94 -7.79
N ASN A 203 0.85 9.15 -6.99
CA ASN A 203 0.14 9.63 -5.82
C ASN A 203 0.80 9.13 -4.53
N GLY A 204 1.20 10.07 -3.69
CA GLY A 204 1.26 9.83 -2.26
C GLY A 204 -0.14 9.86 -1.65
N TYR A 205 -0.24 9.55 -0.35
CA TYR A 205 -1.52 9.52 0.35
C TYR A 205 -1.40 10.09 1.76
N ALA A 206 -2.38 10.90 2.15
CA ALA A 206 -2.59 11.31 3.53
C ALA A 206 -3.83 10.66 4.13
N PHE A 207 -3.74 10.23 5.38
CA PHE A 207 -4.86 9.66 6.12
C PHE A 207 -4.63 9.80 7.63
N SER A 208 -5.69 9.67 8.41
CA SER A 208 -5.63 9.73 9.88
C SER A 208 -6.19 8.44 10.46
N LEU A 209 -5.48 7.85 11.41
CA LEU A 209 -5.92 6.67 12.13
C LEU A 209 -6.27 7.01 13.58
N ASP A 210 -7.36 6.43 14.07
CA ASP A 210 -7.72 6.52 15.47
C ASP A 210 -6.75 5.69 16.32
N GLY A 211 -6.31 6.30 17.42
CA GLY A 211 -5.44 5.71 18.43
C GLY A 211 -6.13 5.64 19.79
N ARG A 212 -5.34 5.43 20.83
CA ARG A 212 -5.86 5.34 22.20
C ARG A 212 -6.31 6.72 22.68
N ASN A 213 -7.35 6.74 23.53
CA ASN A 213 -7.88 7.97 24.14
C ASN A 213 -8.29 9.04 23.11
N ASN A 214 -8.89 8.62 21.98
CA ASN A 214 -9.33 9.49 20.89
C ASN A 214 -8.21 10.35 20.26
N LYS A 215 -6.95 9.97 20.43
CA LYS A 215 -5.85 10.61 19.71
C LYS A 215 -5.82 10.11 18.28
N LYS A 216 -5.61 11.02 17.33
CA LYS A 216 -5.40 10.65 15.93
C LYS A 216 -3.91 10.61 15.64
N THR A 217 -3.51 9.69 14.76
CA THR A 217 -2.19 9.65 14.16
C THR A 217 -2.34 10.00 12.69
N ASN A 218 -1.81 11.16 12.29
CA ASN A 218 -1.85 11.62 10.91
C ASN A 218 -0.63 11.08 10.16
N VAL A 219 -0.89 10.40 9.05
CA VAL A 219 0.13 9.72 8.24
C VAL A 219 0.18 10.39 6.89
N VAL A 220 1.40 10.65 6.40
CA VAL A 220 1.68 11.03 5.01
C VAL A 220 2.62 9.98 4.43
N TYR A 221 2.18 9.31 3.36
CA TYR A 221 2.94 8.28 2.64
C TYR A 221 3.31 8.80 1.25
N LEU A 222 4.61 8.87 0.95
CA LEU A 222 5.17 9.39 -0.29
C LEU A 222 6.26 8.43 -0.81
N SER A 223 5.90 7.36 -1.51
CA SER A 223 6.88 6.52 -2.22
C SER A 223 7.13 7.04 -3.63
N ASP A 224 8.24 6.62 -4.24
CA ASP A 224 8.54 6.84 -5.66
C ASP A 224 8.43 8.31 -6.10
N ILE A 225 9.13 9.21 -5.41
CA ILE A 225 9.04 10.65 -5.63
C ILE A 225 10.39 11.24 -6.04
N SER A 226 10.46 11.94 -7.18
CA SER A 226 11.61 12.75 -7.59
C SER A 226 11.44 14.24 -7.29
N ARG A 227 10.19 14.71 -7.19
CA ARG A 227 9.88 16.11 -6.85
C ARG A 227 8.47 16.22 -6.27
N MET A 228 8.35 17.01 -5.21
CA MET A 228 7.07 17.45 -4.67
C MET A 228 6.65 18.75 -5.35
N PRO A 229 5.51 18.80 -6.06
CA PRO A 229 4.94 20.04 -6.54
C PRO A 229 4.65 21.00 -5.39
N ILE A 230 4.74 22.31 -5.65
CA ILE A 230 4.52 23.33 -4.63
C ILE A 230 3.08 23.28 -4.10
N GLU A 231 2.13 22.92 -4.94
CA GLU A 231 0.72 22.76 -4.60
C GLU A 231 0.55 21.62 -3.59
N THR A 232 1.25 20.51 -3.78
CA THR A 232 1.23 19.37 -2.86
C THR A 232 1.89 19.70 -1.54
N GLU A 233 3.05 20.36 -1.56
CA GLU A 233 3.71 20.84 -0.34
C GLU A 233 2.81 21.78 0.47
N THR A 234 2.22 22.77 -0.22
CA THR A 234 1.31 23.75 0.39
C THR A 234 0.07 23.07 0.97
N TYR A 235 -0.52 22.12 0.24
CA TYR A 235 -1.69 21.38 0.73
C TYR A 235 -1.37 20.60 2.02
N ILE A 236 -0.23 19.90 2.06
CA ILE A 236 0.19 19.16 3.26
C ILE A 236 0.39 20.12 4.44
N MET A 237 1.03 21.28 4.21
CA MET A 237 1.36 22.21 5.28
C MET A 237 0.17 23.03 5.79
N GLU A 238 -0.78 23.38 4.91
CA GLU A 238 -1.87 24.31 5.24
C GLU A 238 -3.24 23.67 5.41
N LYS A 239 -3.48 22.51 4.78
CA LYS A 239 -4.80 21.86 4.74
C LYS A 239 -4.87 20.57 5.52
N LEU A 240 -3.73 19.91 5.76
CA LEU A 240 -3.69 18.71 6.58
C LEU A 240 -3.36 19.03 8.05
N PRO A 241 -3.81 18.19 9.00
CA PRO A 241 -3.28 18.23 10.36
C PRO A 241 -1.76 17.98 10.37
N PRO A 242 -1.05 18.39 11.45
CA PRO A 242 0.37 18.10 11.60
C PRO A 242 0.68 16.62 11.43
N THR A 243 1.66 16.31 10.59
CA THR A 243 2.08 14.93 10.29
C THR A 243 2.69 14.29 11.53
N ASP A 244 2.14 13.17 11.98
CA ASP A 244 2.74 12.37 13.06
C ASP A 244 3.74 11.36 12.49
N VAL A 245 3.37 10.71 11.38
CA VAL A 245 4.18 9.71 10.70
C VAL A 245 4.38 10.11 9.24
N LEU A 246 5.63 10.28 8.83
CA LEU A 246 6.00 10.44 7.43
C LEU A 246 6.67 9.16 6.93
N VAL A 247 6.14 8.57 5.87
CA VAL A 247 6.83 7.54 5.09
C VAL A 247 7.26 8.19 3.78
N VAL A 248 8.54 8.19 3.46
CA VAL A 248 9.07 8.93 2.30
C VAL A 248 10.15 8.16 1.57
N ASP A 249 10.16 8.28 0.24
CA ASP A 249 11.16 7.73 -0.65
C ASP A 249 12.57 8.28 -0.36
N ALA A 250 13.55 7.38 -0.39
CA ALA A 250 14.96 7.69 -0.49
C ALA A 250 15.68 6.51 -1.15
N LEU A 251 15.88 6.58 -2.46
CA LEU A 251 16.54 5.55 -3.26
C LEU A 251 18.05 5.47 -3.00
N SER A 252 18.69 6.62 -2.80
CA SER A 252 20.15 6.74 -2.66
C SER A 252 20.60 7.70 -1.55
N LEU A 253 21.87 7.57 -1.16
CA LEU A 253 22.57 8.55 -0.32
C LEU A 253 22.81 9.88 -1.04
N ASP A 254 23.14 10.91 -0.26
CA ASP A 254 23.46 12.26 -0.72
C ASP A 254 24.52 12.26 -1.84
N GLY A 255 24.30 13.06 -2.88
CA GLY A 255 25.22 13.22 -4.01
C GLY A 255 25.05 12.17 -5.13
N LEU A 256 24.08 11.27 -4.99
CA LEU A 256 23.71 10.27 -6.00
C LEU A 256 22.30 10.56 -6.53
N ASP A 257 22.15 11.70 -7.21
CA ASP A 257 20.86 12.15 -7.74
C ASP A 257 20.27 11.11 -8.71
N HIS A 258 18.95 10.93 -8.64
CA HIS A 258 18.20 10.06 -9.53
C HIS A 258 17.08 10.84 -10.22
N PRO A 259 16.84 10.65 -11.53
CA PRO A 259 15.81 11.41 -12.24
C PRO A 259 14.39 11.15 -11.72
N THR A 260 14.14 9.95 -11.18
CA THR A 260 12.80 9.49 -10.79
C THR A 260 12.60 9.28 -9.28
N HIS A 261 13.64 9.46 -8.46
CA HIS A 261 13.56 9.22 -7.02
C HIS A 261 14.33 10.26 -6.20
N TYR A 262 13.95 10.37 -4.93
CA TYR A 262 14.67 11.17 -3.96
C TYR A 262 15.94 10.48 -3.50
N ASN A 263 16.97 11.28 -3.25
CA ASN A 263 18.06 10.91 -2.37
C ASN A 263 17.76 11.30 -0.91
N LEU A 264 18.60 10.85 0.03
CA LEU A 264 18.45 11.11 1.45
C LEU A 264 18.39 12.63 1.77
N LYS A 265 19.21 13.46 1.12
CA LYS A 265 19.19 14.93 1.29
C LYS A 265 17.85 15.54 0.94
N GLN A 266 17.25 15.12 -0.18
CA GLN A 266 15.94 15.58 -0.63
C GLN A 266 14.84 15.14 0.34
N ALA A 267 14.87 13.88 0.79
CA ALA A 267 13.96 13.39 1.82
C ALA A 267 14.09 14.20 3.13
N LEU A 268 15.31 14.45 3.61
CA LEU A 268 15.58 15.24 4.81
C LEU A 268 15.11 16.70 4.68
N ALA A 269 15.13 17.28 3.48
CA ALA A 269 14.59 18.62 3.26
C ALA A 269 13.08 18.66 3.54
N ILE A 270 12.33 17.65 3.09
CA ILE A 270 10.90 17.52 3.39
C ILE A 270 10.66 17.25 4.88
N VAL A 271 11.45 16.37 5.50
CA VAL A 271 11.35 16.10 6.95
C VAL A 271 11.50 17.38 7.77
N ARG A 272 12.46 18.26 7.42
CA ARG A 272 12.66 19.53 8.14
C ARG A 272 11.52 20.53 7.94
N LYS A 273 10.86 20.51 6.77
CA LYS A 273 9.68 21.34 6.49
C LYS A 273 8.45 20.85 7.26
N LEU A 274 8.12 19.56 7.11
CA LEU A 274 6.90 18.96 7.68
C LEU A 274 7.01 18.67 9.19
N LYS A 275 8.24 18.53 9.71
CA LYS A 275 8.55 18.26 11.12
C LYS A 275 7.72 17.09 11.72
N PRO A 276 7.69 15.92 11.05
CA PRO A 276 6.92 14.79 11.54
C PRO A 276 7.50 14.26 12.86
N ARG A 277 6.66 13.60 13.68
CA ARG A 277 7.12 13.01 14.94
C ARG A 277 7.99 11.77 14.73
N ARG A 278 7.74 11.03 13.66
CA ARG A 278 8.53 9.88 13.19
C ARG A 278 8.59 9.89 11.67
N THR A 279 9.76 9.59 11.11
CA THR A 279 9.96 9.42 9.68
C THR A 279 10.52 8.04 9.38
N PHE A 280 9.99 7.40 8.35
CA PHE A 280 10.48 6.14 7.81
C PHE A 280 10.88 6.29 6.34
N LEU A 281 12.10 5.89 6.01
CA LEU A 281 12.59 5.87 4.64
C LEU A 281 12.24 4.54 3.96
N VAL A 282 11.73 4.61 2.74
CA VAL A 282 11.42 3.48 1.86
C VAL A 282 12.09 3.67 0.49
N GLY A 283 12.04 2.66 -0.38
CA GLY A 283 12.57 2.76 -1.75
C GLY A 283 14.10 2.62 -1.87
N MET A 284 14.81 2.43 -0.76
CA MET A 284 16.29 2.40 -0.73
C MET A 284 16.91 1.29 -1.59
N SER A 285 17.80 1.66 -2.52
CA SER A 285 18.54 0.72 -3.36
C SER A 285 19.60 -0.05 -2.57
N CYS A 286 19.84 -1.30 -2.96
CA CYS A 286 20.83 -2.17 -2.30
C CYS A 286 22.28 -1.68 -2.48
N ASP A 287 22.61 -1.03 -3.59
CA ASP A 287 23.97 -0.57 -3.92
C ASP A 287 24.22 0.90 -3.58
N ARG A 288 23.19 1.63 -3.12
CA ARG A 288 23.24 3.08 -2.83
C ARG A 288 23.03 3.42 -1.37
N PHE A 289 22.87 2.42 -0.51
CA PHE A 289 22.72 2.55 0.93
C PHE A 289 23.63 1.57 1.68
N LEU A 290 23.97 1.94 2.91
CA LEU A 290 24.64 1.04 3.86
C LEU A 290 23.69 -0.09 4.31
N PRO A 291 24.24 -1.20 4.86
CA PRO A 291 23.44 -2.20 5.56
C PRO A 291 22.50 -1.56 6.59
N HIS A 292 21.31 -2.13 6.75
CA HIS A 292 20.19 -1.49 7.46
C HIS A 292 20.55 -0.95 8.86
N ASP A 293 21.17 -1.77 9.71
CA ASP A 293 21.50 -1.39 11.08
C ASP A 293 22.68 -0.39 11.14
N GLU A 294 23.58 -0.39 10.16
CA GLU A 294 24.66 0.60 10.04
C GLU A 294 24.09 1.95 9.64
N MET A 295 23.26 1.98 8.58
CA MET A 295 22.58 3.20 8.14
C MET A 295 21.76 3.81 9.27
N ASN A 296 21.00 3.00 10.01
CA ASN A 296 20.19 3.48 11.13
C ASN A 296 21.02 4.00 12.32
N LYS A 297 22.29 3.60 12.47
CA LYS A 297 23.18 4.25 13.45
C LYS A 297 23.55 5.65 12.99
N GLU A 298 23.83 5.85 11.71
CA GLU A 298 24.13 7.16 11.15
C GLU A 298 22.91 8.09 11.21
N LEU A 299 21.74 7.62 10.80
CA LEU A 299 20.49 8.40 10.82
C LEU A 299 20.13 8.89 12.22
N LYS A 300 20.41 8.11 13.27
CA LYS A 300 20.20 8.51 14.68
C LYS A 300 21.08 9.68 15.14
N THR A 301 22.13 10.03 14.40
CA THR A 301 22.97 11.19 14.73
C THR A 301 22.39 12.52 14.26
N LEU A 302 21.36 12.48 13.41
CA LEU A 302 20.69 13.68 12.88
C LEU A 302 19.75 14.30 13.91
N ASP A 303 19.43 15.60 13.75
CA ASP A 303 18.52 16.33 14.64
C ASP A 303 17.01 16.04 14.40
N VAL A 304 16.72 15.05 13.55
CA VAL A 304 15.37 14.62 13.19
C VAL A 304 15.17 13.14 13.51
N ARG A 305 13.94 12.76 13.86
CA ARG A 305 13.59 11.35 14.11
C ARG A 305 13.32 10.64 12.79
N ILE A 306 14.35 9.99 12.26
CA ILE A 306 14.31 9.28 10.99
C ILE A 306 14.99 7.92 11.07
N GLU A 307 14.41 6.92 10.43
CA GLU A 307 14.97 5.56 10.34
C GLU A 307 14.62 4.93 8.98
N LEU A 308 15.45 3.99 8.50
CA LEU A 308 15.06 3.11 7.41
C LEU A 308 13.90 2.22 7.87
N ALA A 309 12.87 2.09 7.04
CA ALA A 309 11.89 1.03 7.19
C ALA A 309 12.53 -0.34 6.90
N HIS A 310 11.85 -1.40 7.35
CA HIS A 310 12.15 -2.77 6.94
C HIS A 310 10.85 -3.57 6.82
N ASP A 311 10.88 -4.63 6.03
CA ASP A 311 9.75 -5.55 5.90
C ASP A 311 9.33 -6.08 7.28
N GLY A 312 8.03 -6.09 7.54
CA GLY A 312 7.45 -6.49 8.84
C GLY A 312 7.49 -5.43 9.94
N LEU A 313 7.98 -4.21 9.66
CA LEU A 313 7.92 -3.10 10.61
C LEU A 313 6.46 -2.75 10.95
N LEU A 314 6.09 -2.87 12.22
CA LEU A 314 4.80 -2.43 12.75
C LEU A 314 4.92 -1.05 13.38
N VAL A 315 4.03 -0.13 12.99
CA VAL A 315 3.93 1.22 13.57
C VAL A 315 2.56 1.36 14.22
N GLU A 316 2.53 1.44 15.55
CA GLU A 316 1.29 1.65 16.30
C GLU A 316 0.89 3.14 16.31
N THR A 317 -0.41 3.39 16.32
CA THR A 317 -0.99 4.71 16.54
C THR A 317 -0.79 5.18 17.99
N GLN A 318 -0.89 6.50 18.22
CA GLN A 318 -0.67 7.14 19.53
C GLN A 318 -1.76 6.88 20.56
#